data_AF-A0A816GW43-F1
#
_entry.id   AF-A0A816GW43-F1
#
_cell.length_a   1.000
_cell.length_b   1.000
_cell.length_c   1.000
_cell.angle_alpha   90.00
_cell.angle_beta   90.00
_cell.angle_gamma   90.00
#
_symmetry.space_group_name_H-M   'P 1'
#
loop_
_entity.id
_entity.type
_entity.pdbx_description
1 polymer ?
#
loop_
_entity_poly.entity_id
_entity_poly.type
_entity_poly.pdbx_seq_one_letter_code
_entity_poly.pdbx_strand_id
1 'polypeptide(L)'
;MDDTYNDPANYAPFGTTADQVYDQKWYMPPSGVQRGSAFTSNGDSLTRIYPSRDYMYRVAEDSASFLPKIPVQPIGYSEAEILLQYLQEDEVDAQWRGGLRNVTYRYGGELRDAS
;
A
#
# COMPACT_ATOMS: atom_id res chain seq x y z
N MET A 1 1.65 -4.16 -7.68
CA MET A 1 1.37 -3.88 -6.25
C MET A 1 0.12 -3.04 -6.26
N ASP A 2 -0.96 -3.57 -5.70
CA ASP A 2 -2.29 -2.97 -5.90
C ASP A 2 -2.62 -1.99 -4.77
N ASP A 3 -2.18 -2.28 -3.54
CA ASP A 3 -2.42 -1.45 -2.35
C ASP A 3 -1.09 -1.08 -1.64
N THR A 4 -0.94 0.19 -1.25
CA THR A 4 0.22 0.69 -0.46
C THR A 4 -0.01 0.60 1.05
N TYR A 5 -1.27 0.53 1.48
CA TYR A 5 -1.66 0.04 2.80
C TYR A 5 -2.91 -0.81 2.62
N ASN A 6 -3.08 -1.82 3.46
CA ASN A 6 -4.19 -2.77 3.35
C ASN A 6 -5.32 -2.38 4.29
N ASP A 7 -6.37 -1.73 3.77
CA ASP A 7 -7.47 -1.24 4.60
C ASP A 7 -8.24 -2.40 5.29
N PRO A 8 -8.56 -2.31 6.60
CA PRO A 8 -9.28 -3.36 7.33
C PRO A 8 -10.63 -3.75 6.74
N ALA A 9 -11.32 -2.85 6.02
CA ALA A 9 -12.57 -3.20 5.35
C ALA A 9 -12.41 -4.40 4.39
N ASN A 10 -11.22 -4.56 3.80
CA ASN A 10 -10.92 -5.65 2.88
C ASN A 10 -10.09 -6.77 3.53
N TYR A 11 -9.18 -6.44 4.44
CA TYR A 11 -8.17 -7.38 4.95
C TYR A 11 -8.38 -7.82 6.41
N ALA A 12 -9.26 -7.15 7.17
CA ALA A 12 -9.66 -7.52 8.53
C ALA A 12 -11.14 -7.14 8.83
N PRO A 13 -12.11 -7.61 8.02
CA PRO A 13 -13.50 -7.13 8.07
C PRO A 13 -14.26 -7.47 9.36
N PHE A 14 -13.77 -8.44 10.14
CA PHE A 14 -14.39 -8.86 11.40
C PHE A 14 -13.81 -8.16 12.64
N GLY A 15 -12.81 -7.30 12.45
CA GLY A 15 -12.21 -6.51 13.52
C GLY A 15 -10.68 -6.51 13.47
N THR A 16 -10.09 -5.50 14.11
CA THR A 16 -8.64 -5.27 14.14
C THR A 16 -8.01 -5.55 15.51
N THR A 17 -8.77 -6.05 16.47
CA THR A 17 -8.28 -6.43 17.81
C THR A 17 -7.49 -7.73 17.75
N ALA A 18 -6.62 -7.97 18.73
CA ALA A 18 -5.71 -9.13 18.75
C ALA A 18 -6.43 -10.50 18.64
N ASP A 19 -7.66 -10.61 19.13
CA ASP A 19 -8.50 -11.81 19.06
C ASP A 19 -9.19 -12.02 17.69
N GLN A 20 -9.17 -11.00 16.84
CA GLN A 20 -9.80 -10.99 15.51
C GLN A 20 -8.81 -11.10 14.36
N VAL A 21 -7.50 -11.04 14.63
CA VAL A 21 -6.43 -11.01 13.61
C VAL A 21 -5.43 -12.16 13.79
N TYR A 22 -4.40 -12.18 12.95
CA TYR A 22 -3.38 -13.22 12.95
C TYR A 22 -2.72 -13.45 14.31
N ASP A 23 -2.38 -14.72 14.48
CA ASP A 23 -2.14 -15.53 15.69
C ASP A 23 -3.40 -16.06 16.40
N GLN A 24 -4.59 -15.46 16.18
CA GLN A 24 -5.87 -16.01 16.66
C GLN A 24 -6.88 -16.32 15.54
N LYS A 25 -6.81 -15.59 14.43
CA LYS A 25 -7.65 -15.73 13.23
C LYS A 25 -6.80 -15.64 11.96
N TRP A 26 -7.43 -15.73 10.79
CA TRP A 26 -6.74 -15.63 9.48
C TRP A 26 -6.51 -14.17 9.03
N TYR A 27 -7.16 -13.19 9.65
CA TYR A 27 -7.15 -11.80 9.16
C TYR A 27 -5.83 -11.09 9.42
N MET A 28 -5.54 -10.09 8.58
CA MET A 28 -4.28 -9.34 8.66
C MET A 28 -4.15 -8.62 10.01
N PRO A 29 -2.98 -8.68 10.70
CA PRO A 29 -2.74 -7.93 11.92
C PRO A 29 -2.38 -6.45 11.61
N PRO A 30 -2.44 -5.54 12.60
CA PRO A 30 -2.23 -4.09 12.39
C PRO A 30 -0.93 -3.69 11.72
N SER A 31 0.16 -4.36 12.10
CA SER A 31 1.50 -4.16 11.54
C SER A 31 1.75 -4.99 10.28
N GLY A 32 0.72 -5.67 9.75
CA GLY A 32 0.81 -6.48 8.54
C GLY A 32 0.99 -5.61 7.32
N VAL A 33 2.00 -5.92 6.49
CA VAL A 33 2.33 -5.16 5.29
C VAL A 33 2.37 -6.10 4.09
N GLN A 34 1.54 -5.84 3.07
CA GLN A 34 1.63 -6.56 1.81
C GLN A 34 2.87 -6.12 1.02
N ARG A 35 3.72 -7.08 0.69
CA ARG A 35 4.83 -6.89 -0.26
C ARG A 35 4.34 -7.12 -1.68
N GLY A 36 4.95 -6.43 -2.63
CA GLY A 36 4.68 -6.65 -4.05
C GLY A 36 5.66 -5.88 -4.92
N SER A 37 5.78 -6.29 -6.18
CA SER A 37 6.53 -5.50 -7.15
C SER A 37 5.72 -4.26 -7.55
N ALA A 38 6.38 -3.10 -7.56
CA ALA A 38 5.86 -1.88 -8.17
C ALA A 38 6.16 -1.81 -9.68
N PHE A 39 6.80 -2.83 -10.24
CA PHE A 39 7.02 -2.98 -11.68
C PHE A 39 5.66 -3.14 -12.40
N THR A 40 5.42 -2.34 -13.42
CA THR A 40 4.13 -2.31 -14.15
C THR A 40 4.10 -3.24 -15.37
N SER A 41 5.06 -4.16 -15.47
CA SER A 41 5.16 -5.16 -16.54
C SER A 41 5.57 -6.51 -15.97
N ASN A 42 5.94 -7.46 -16.83
CA ASN A 42 6.33 -8.82 -16.46
C ASN A 42 7.73 -9.17 -16.99
N GLY A 43 8.41 -10.09 -16.30
CA GLY A 43 9.75 -10.56 -16.65
C GLY A 43 10.87 -9.64 -16.15
N ASP A 44 12.08 -9.88 -16.64
CA ASP A 44 13.26 -9.06 -16.36
C ASP A 44 13.11 -7.68 -17.02
N SER A 45 13.23 -6.62 -16.22
CA SER A 45 13.11 -5.24 -16.68
C SER A 45 14.17 -4.87 -17.72
N LEU A 46 15.31 -5.56 -17.70
CA LEU A 46 16.46 -5.28 -18.54
C LEU A 46 16.50 -6.11 -19.85
N THR A 47 15.80 -7.24 -19.93
CA THR A 47 15.77 -8.13 -21.11
C THR A 47 14.34 -8.39 -21.58
N ARG A 48 13.70 -7.36 -22.13
CA ARG A 48 12.30 -7.46 -22.60
C ARG A 48 12.17 -8.45 -23.74
N ILE A 49 11.08 -9.20 -23.75
CA ILE A 49 10.68 -10.16 -24.80
C ILE A 49 11.71 -11.25 -25.15
N TYR A 50 12.84 -11.31 -24.43
CA TYR A 50 13.93 -12.26 -24.62
C TYR A 50 14.28 -12.93 -23.29
N PRO A 51 14.82 -14.16 -23.31
CA PRO A 51 15.28 -14.81 -22.09
C PRO A 51 16.51 -14.10 -21.51
N SER A 52 16.56 -13.96 -20.18
CA SER A 52 17.65 -13.33 -19.43
C SER A 52 18.91 -14.21 -19.35
N ARG A 53 19.52 -14.51 -20.51
CA ARG A 53 20.78 -15.27 -20.62
C ARG A 53 22.00 -14.34 -20.56
N ASP A 54 23.14 -14.85 -20.15
CA ASP A 54 24.39 -14.07 -19.95
C ASP A 54 24.87 -13.31 -21.19
N TYR A 55 24.60 -13.87 -22.37
CA TYR A 55 24.98 -13.28 -23.66
C TYR A 55 23.91 -12.37 -24.26
N MET A 56 22.79 -12.16 -23.57
CA MET A 56 21.69 -11.34 -24.06
C MET A 56 21.97 -9.85 -23.81
N TYR A 57 21.59 -9.01 -24.76
CA TYR A 57 21.62 -7.57 -24.57
C TYR A 57 20.70 -7.15 -23.41
N ARG A 58 21.22 -6.28 -22.54
CA ARG A 58 20.49 -5.65 -21.44
C ARG A 58 20.38 -4.15 -21.73
N VAL A 59 19.19 -3.59 -21.54
CA VAL A 59 19.06 -2.12 -21.53
C VAL A 59 19.78 -1.57 -20.29
N ALA A 60 20.23 -0.30 -20.36
CA ALA A 60 20.79 0.38 -19.20
C ALA A 60 19.73 0.52 -18.08
N GLU A 61 20.15 0.41 -16.83
CA GLU A 61 19.24 0.41 -15.66
C GLU A 61 18.43 1.70 -15.53
N ASP A 62 19.05 2.84 -15.82
CA ASP A 62 18.40 4.17 -15.82
C ASP A 62 17.28 4.27 -16.88
N SER A 63 17.47 3.54 -17.98
CA SER A 63 16.61 3.47 -19.14
C SER A 63 15.55 2.37 -19.03
N ALA A 64 15.58 1.59 -17.95
CA ALA A 64 14.57 0.59 -17.66
C ALA A 64 13.19 1.26 -17.49
N SER A 65 12.32 1.06 -18.47
CA SER A 65 10.93 1.53 -18.42
C SER A 65 10.10 0.66 -17.45
N PHE A 66 8.90 1.10 -17.09
CA PHE A 66 7.97 0.37 -16.20
C PHE A 66 8.41 0.23 -14.73
N LEU A 67 9.56 0.80 -14.35
CA LEU A 67 9.90 1.06 -12.95
C LEU A 67 9.32 2.41 -12.51
N PRO A 68 8.80 2.52 -11.27
CA PRO A 68 8.33 3.79 -10.74
C PRO A 68 9.48 4.80 -10.64
N LYS A 69 9.18 6.07 -10.91
CA LYS A 69 10.16 7.17 -10.84
C LYS A 69 10.10 7.94 -9.52
N ILE A 70 9.12 7.62 -8.68
CA ILE A 70 8.96 8.13 -7.32
C ILE A 70 9.08 6.96 -6.33
N PRO A 71 9.55 7.19 -5.10
CA PRO A 71 9.59 6.16 -4.07
C PRO A 71 8.18 5.63 -3.74
N VAL A 72 8.10 4.32 -3.49
CA VAL A 72 6.87 3.65 -3.02
C VAL A 72 7.22 2.86 -1.77
N GLN A 73 6.48 3.11 -0.68
CA GLN A 73 6.72 2.47 0.62
C GLN A 73 5.40 1.89 1.15
N PRO A 74 5.27 0.56 1.23
CA PRO A 74 4.09 -0.03 1.85
C PRO A 74 4.16 0.11 3.38
N ILE A 75 3.00 0.28 4.00
CA ILE A 75 2.85 0.44 5.45
C ILE A 75 1.71 -0.42 6.00
N GLY A 76 1.70 -0.67 7.31
CA GLY A 76 0.61 -1.33 7.99
C GLY A 76 -0.59 -0.40 8.12
N TYR A 77 -1.76 -0.97 8.38
CA TYR A 77 -2.95 -0.15 8.58
C TYR A 77 -2.95 0.57 9.94
N SER A 78 -2.11 0.16 10.90
CA SER A 78 -1.85 0.94 12.13
C SER A 78 -1.15 2.26 11.83
N GLU A 79 -0.15 2.26 10.94
CA GLU A 79 0.53 3.49 10.53
C GLU A 79 -0.38 4.35 9.65
N ALA A 80 -1.17 3.72 8.77
CA ALA A 80 -2.16 4.42 7.96
C ALA A 80 -3.20 5.14 8.84
N GLU A 81 -3.66 4.51 9.93
CA GLU A 81 -4.57 5.13 10.90
C GLU A 81 -4.00 6.43 11.47
N ILE A 82 -2.73 6.43 11.88
CA ILE A 82 -2.05 7.63 12.40
C ILE A 82 -2.02 8.72 11.31
N LEU A 83 -1.56 8.39 10.11
CA LEU A 83 -1.43 9.38 9.03
C LEU A 83 -2.77 9.98 8.62
N LEU A 84 -3.81 9.14 8.50
CA LEU A 84 -5.13 9.57 8.03
C LEU A 84 -5.89 10.39 9.08
N GLN A 85 -5.58 10.25 10.38
CA GLN A 85 -6.13 11.10 11.44
C GLN A 85 -5.76 12.59 11.29
N TYR A 86 -4.64 12.89 10.63
CA TYR A 86 -4.18 14.26 10.40
C TYR A 86 -4.79 14.92 9.16
N LEU A 87 -5.47 14.17 8.31
CA LEU A 87 -6.15 14.74 7.14
C LEU A 87 -7.31 15.64 7.60
N GLN A 88 -7.47 16.77 6.90
CA GLN A 88 -8.53 17.75 7.16
C GLN A 88 -9.51 17.81 5.99
N GLU A 89 -10.25 18.91 5.90
CA GLU A 89 -11.25 19.20 4.88
C GLU A 89 -12.44 18.25 4.95
N ASP A 90 -13.20 18.19 3.85
CA ASP A 90 -14.46 17.49 3.76
C ASP A 90 -14.28 15.98 3.91
N GLU A 91 -15.26 15.35 4.55
CA GLU A 91 -15.34 13.91 4.62
C GLU A 91 -15.54 13.32 3.22
N VAL A 92 -14.86 12.22 2.94
CA VAL A 92 -15.00 11.54 1.64
C VAL A 92 -16.39 10.93 1.47
N ASP A 93 -16.78 10.72 0.21
CA ASP A 93 -18.02 10.00 -0.10
C ASP A 93 -18.00 8.60 0.52
N ALA A 94 -19.18 8.07 0.84
CA ALA A 94 -19.31 6.77 1.52
C ALA A 94 -18.55 5.63 0.82
N GLN A 95 -18.44 5.66 -0.51
CA GLN A 95 -17.73 4.64 -1.31
C GLN A 95 -16.20 4.63 -1.11
N TRP A 96 -15.61 5.73 -0.62
CA TRP A 96 -14.17 5.87 -0.37
C TRP A 96 -13.78 5.56 1.08
N ARG A 97 -14.75 5.30 1.96
CA ARG A 97 -14.50 5.02 3.37
C ARG A 97 -14.08 3.57 3.54
N GLY A 98 -13.06 3.36 4.36
CA GLY A 98 -12.61 2.04 4.77
C GLY A 98 -13.01 1.66 6.19
N GLY A 99 -12.29 0.69 6.76
CA GLY A 99 -12.58 0.02 8.02
C GLY A 99 -11.68 0.43 9.20
N LEU A 100 -10.90 1.52 9.07
CA LEU A 100 -10.11 2.06 10.18
C LEU A 100 -11.04 2.61 11.27
N ARG A 101 -10.83 2.16 12.52
CA ARG A 101 -11.80 2.39 13.61
C ARG A 101 -11.81 3.83 14.15
N ASN A 102 -10.66 4.49 14.24
CA ASN A 102 -10.56 5.84 14.81
C ASN A 102 -10.23 6.90 13.75
N VAL A 103 -10.70 6.71 12.51
CA VAL A 103 -10.46 7.63 11.40
C VAL A 103 -11.77 8.08 10.81
N THR A 104 -11.96 9.40 10.68
CA THR A 104 -12.88 9.96 9.70
C THR A 104 -12.09 10.16 8.42
N TYR A 105 -12.45 9.44 7.35
CA TYR A 105 -11.77 9.55 6.06
C TYR A 105 -12.08 10.91 5.44
N ARG A 106 -11.05 11.72 5.17
CA ARG A 106 -11.19 13.06 4.59
C ARG A 106 -10.26 13.24 3.39
N TYR A 107 -10.57 14.20 2.53
CA TYR A 107 -9.80 14.45 1.30
C TYR A 107 -8.40 15.03 1.55
N GLY A 108 -8.14 15.67 2.71
CA GLY A 108 -6.80 16.12 3.08
C GLY A 108 -6.69 17.63 3.23
N GLY A 109 -5.84 18.27 2.42
CA GLY A 109 -5.49 19.68 2.56
C GLY A 109 -4.34 19.94 3.53
N GLU A 110 -4.42 21.06 4.26
CA GLU A 110 -3.48 21.36 5.33
C GLU A 110 -3.63 20.33 6.47
N LEU A 111 -2.52 19.72 6.88
CA LEU A 111 -2.55 18.72 7.95
C LEU A 111 -2.91 19.36 9.29
N ARG A 112 -3.56 18.61 10.17
CA ARG A 112 -3.74 19.03 11.57
C ARG A 112 -2.39 19.17 12.25
N ASP A 113 -2.27 20.19 13.09
CA ASP A 113 -1.11 20.30 13.98
C ASP A 113 -1.05 19.06 14.89
N ALA A 114 0.16 18.55 15.09
CA ALA A 114 0.42 17.53 16.10
C ALA A 114 0.31 18.18 17.48
N SER A 115 -0.80 17.94 18.17
CA SER A 115 -1.05 18.37 19.55
C SER A 115 -0.18 17.65 20.55
#